data_AF-A0A962ME70-F1
#
_entry.id   AF-A0A962ME70-F1
#
_cell.length_a   1.000
_cell.length_b   1.000
_cell.length_c   1.000
_cell.angle_alpha   90.00
_cell.angle_beta   90.00
_cell.angle_gamma   90.00
#
_symmetry.space_group_name_H-M   'P 1'
#
loop_
_entity.id
_entity.type
_entity.pdbx_description
1 polymer ?
#
loop_
_entity_poly.entity_id
_entity_poly.type
_entity_poly.pdbx_seq_one_letter_code
_entity_poly.pdbx_strand_id
1 'polypeptide(L)'
;MALEHTSVDLTDSELLRLEGIERLAEIVEAAKQRIAMSAMLPDGISDSDAAFVMKVVDKANTDGVIGWRWSKVRRCPVCRETDGYYAHSRTNNRRGIKKGEPNYDKPRYRRAVELAPGFVSFEGVVTLGCCTDCFDRLKPIIIERLADIKCELPTQLVAPGSFRYIKCGNKHCESCGWEGHEGEMSRVPTLMGDGYYAGSCPQCKAQNKPFGNAIIVNRDGYTIVHVPLRVEKNKRSDGTGEWYDVDIRSNSRSYTEWQYAGNDVDIVEVKYSGPLRVTWKEQTV
;
A
#
# COMPACT_ATOMS: atom_id res chain seq x y z
N MET A 1 43.55 -11.25 14.59
CA MET A 1 42.47 -11.73 15.47
C MET A 1 41.18 -11.13 14.93
N ALA A 2 40.26 -11.96 14.44
CA ALA A 2 38.95 -11.48 13.99
C ALA A 2 38.11 -11.19 15.24
N LEU A 3 37.57 -9.98 15.36
CA LEU A 3 36.59 -9.65 16.40
C LEU A 3 35.28 -10.34 16.00
N GLU A 4 34.84 -11.32 16.78
CA GLU A 4 33.52 -11.90 16.63
C GLU A 4 32.48 -10.86 17.05
N HIS A 5 31.66 -10.43 16.09
CA HIS A 5 30.51 -9.56 16.37
C HIS A 5 29.38 -10.42 16.94
N THR A 6 29.18 -10.35 18.25
CA THR A 6 27.98 -10.88 18.91
C THR A 6 26.82 -9.90 18.70
N SER A 7 25.79 -10.35 18.00
CA SER A 7 24.50 -9.63 17.91
C SER A 7 23.54 -10.20 18.97
N VAL A 8 22.80 -9.31 19.63
CA VAL A 8 21.78 -9.66 20.63
C VAL A 8 20.50 -8.93 20.24
N ASP A 9 19.42 -9.69 20.06
CA ASP A 9 18.10 -9.13 19.77
C ASP A 9 17.42 -8.73 21.09
N LEU A 10 17.09 -7.45 21.24
CA LEU A 10 16.39 -6.91 22.40
C LEU A 10 14.93 -6.59 22.06
N THR A 11 14.04 -6.79 23.03
CA THR A 11 12.65 -6.36 22.94
C THR A 11 12.51 -4.84 23.16
N ASP A 12 11.40 -4.25 22.73
CA ASP A 12 11.17 -2.80 22.91
C ASP A 12 11.19 -2.36 24.38
N SER A 13 10.68 -3.20 25.29
CA SER A 13 10.72 -2.95 26.74
C SER A 13 12.12 -3.07 27.34
N GLU A 14 13.00 -3.91 26.76
CA GLU A 14 14.41 -3.99 27.14
C GLU A 14 15.20 -2.81 26.58
N LEU A 15 14.88 -2.34 25.36
CA LEU A 15 15.49 -1.14 24.78
C LEU A 15 15.21 0.10 25.62
N LEU A 16 14.02 0.22 26.22
CA LEU A 16 13.73 1.31 27.16
C LEU A 16 14.68 1.36 28.36
N ARG A 17 15.22 0.22 28.80
CA ARG A 17 16.19 0.18 29.92
C ARG A 17 17.55 0.77 29.57
N LEU A 18 17.81 1.02 28.28
CA LEU A 18 19.04 1.63 27.77
C LEU A 18 18.91 3.16 27.60
N GLU A 19 17.82 3.75 28.09
CA GLU A 19 17.63 5.20 28.12
C GLU A 19 18.78 5.91 28.88
N GLY A 20 19.28 7.00 28.30
CA GLY A 20 20.44 7.74 28.82
C GLY A 20 21.77 7.41 28.14
N ILE A 21 21.82 6.39 27.27
CA ILE A 21 22.99 6.13 26.42
C ILE A 21 22.83 6.89 25.10
N GLU A 22 23.58 7.99 24.92
CA GLU A 22 23.44 8.91 23.76
C GLU A 22 23.50 8.21 22.40
N ARG A 23 24.45 7.27 22.23
CA ARG A 23 24.61 6.50 20.97
C ARG A 23 23.42 5.60 20.62
N LEU A 24 22.49 5.37 21.56
CA LEU A 24 21.29 4.56 21.35
C LEU A 24 20.00 5.39 21.40
N ALA A 25 20.09 6.72 21.56
CA ALA A 25 18.92 7.59 21.75
C ALA A 25 17.88 7.42 20.64
N GLU A 26 18.30 7.38 19.37
CA GLU A 26 17.40 7.18 18.23
C GLU A 26 16.66 5.84 18.28
N ILE A 27 17.35 4.76 18.70
CA ILE A 27 16.76 3.42 18.80
C ILE A 27 15.75 3.35 19.95
N VAL A 28 16.08 3.97 21.09
CA VAL A 28 15.21 4.04 22.26
C VAL A 28 13.96 4.86 21.97
N GLU A 29 14.10 6.01 21.31
CA GLU A 29 12.95 6.83 20.90
C GLU A 29 12.05 6.10 19.90
N ALA A 30 12.63 5.38 18.93
CA ALA A 30 11.85 4.52 18.04
C ALA A 30 11.09 3.41 18.81
N ALA A 31 11.69 2.83 19.85
CA ALA A 31 11.02 1.84 20.70
C ALA A 31 9.89 2.47 21.53
N LYS A 32 10.08 3.67 22.09
CA LYS A 32 9.02 4.42 22.79
C LYS A 32 7.84 4.70 21.88
N GLN A 33 8.09 5.13 20.65
CA GLN A 33 7.03 5.37 19.66
C GLN A 33 6.26 4.08 19.34
N ARG A 34 6.95 2.94 19.17
CA ARG A 34 6.29 1.64 18.95
C ARG A 34 5.39 1.23 20.12
N ILE A 35 5.85 1.44 21.36
CA ILE A 35 5.06 1.14 22.57
C ILE A 35 3.87 2.10 22.71
N ALA A 36 4.07 3.39 22.45
CA ALA A 36 2.98 4.37 22.50
C ALA A 36 1.90 4.05 21.47
N MET A 37 2.30 3.64 20.25
CA MET A 37 1.36 3.27 19.21
C MET A 37 0.71 1.91 19.45
N SER A 38 1.41 0.94 20.06
CA SER A 38 0.79 -0.33 20.46
C SER A 38 -0.25 -0.15 21.56
N ALA A 39 -0.02 0.79 22.49
CA ALA A 39 -0.98 1.15 23.53
C ALA A 39 -2.26 1.81 22.99
N MET A 40 -2.24 2.32 21.75
CA MET A 40 -3.44 2.83 21.09
C MET A 40 -4.28 1.73 20.44
N LEU A 41 -3.72 0.53 20.23
CA LEU A 41 -4.43 -0.56 19.57
C LEU A 41 -5.55 -1.12 20.46
N PRO A 42 -6.66 -1.61 19.87
CA PRO A 42 -7.72 -2.28 20.62
C PRO A 42 -7.21 -3.39 21.54
N ASP A 43 -7.79 -3.50 22.74
CA ASP A 43 -7.49 -4.57 23.69
C ASP A 43 -7.72 -5.96 23.04
N GLY A 44 -6.82 -6.90 23.31
CA GLY A 44 -6.92 -8.28 22.82
C GLY A 44 -6.24 -8.57 21.49
N ILE A 45 -5.54 -7.60 20.90
CA ILE A 45 -4.66 -7.82 19.74
C ILE A 45 -3.36 -8.48 20.19
N SER A 46 -2.87 -9.45 19.41
CA SER A 46 -1.60 -10.12 19.73
C SER A 46 -0.38 -9.23 19.39
N ASP A 47 0.75 -9.43 20.09
CA ASP A 47 1.97 -8.66 19.82
C ASP A 47 2.44 -8.76 18.37
N SER A 48 2.25 -9.92 17.73
CA SER A 48 2.61 -10.12 16.32
C SER A 48 1.72 -9.32 15.36
N ASP A 49 0.45 -9.13 15.71
CA ASP A 49 -0.49 -8.33 14.94
C ASP A 49 -0.16 -6.85 15.06
N ALA A 50 0.08 -6.39 16.30
CA ALA A 50 0.51 -5.03 16.58
C ALA A 50 1.79 -4.70 15.82
N ALA A 51 2.80 -5.56 15.90
CA ALA A 51 4.05 -5.39 15.18
C ALA A 51 3.86 -5.34 13.64
N PHE A 52 2.91 -6.10 13.10
CA PHE A 52 2.58 -6.05 11.68
C PHE A 52 1.94 -4.72 11.28
N VAL A 53 0.90 -4.28 12.00
CA VAL A 53 0.21 -2.99 11.74
C VAL A 53 1.21 -1.84 11.81
N MET A 54 2.09 -1.85 12.81
CA MET A 54 3.13 -0.84 12.98
C MET A 54 4.09 -0.77 11.78
N LYS A 55 4.53 -1.92 11.25
CA LYS A 55 5.35 -1.96 10.04
C LYS A 55 4.64 -1.39 8.82
N VAL A 56 3.32 -1.57 8.71
CA VAL A 56 2.53 -0.99 7.63
C VAL A 56 2.46 0.53 7.75
N VAL A 57 2.21 1.04 8.96
CA VAL A 57 2.19 2.48 9.23
C VAL A 57 3.55 3.13 8.98
N ASP A 58 4.62 2.51 9.48
CA ASP A 58 5.99 2.98 9.27
C ASP A 58 6.36 3.04 7.79
N LYS A 59 5.96 2.01 7.03
CA LYS A 59 6.13 1.98 5.58
C LYS A 59 5.36 3.11 4.90
N ALA A 60 4.12 3.36 5.30
CA ALA A 60 3.31 4.44 4.76
C ALA A 60 3.94 5.82 5.00
N ASN A 61 4.48 6.05 6.21
CA ASN A 61 5.16 7.30 6.56
C ASN A 61 6.47 7.50 5.79
N THR A 62 7.26 6.44 5.64
CA THR A 62 8.60 6.51 5.02
C THR A 62 8.51 6.62 3.49
N ASP A 63 7.73 5.74 2.88
CA ASP A 63 7.66 5.66 1.42
C ASP A 63 6.61 6.61 0.83
N GLY A 64 5.62 7.04 1.62
CA GLY A 64 4.49 7.84 1.13
C GLY A 64 3.57 7.07 0.16
N VAL A 65 3.74 5.75 0.03
CA VAL A 65 2.92 4.88 -0.80
C VAL A 65 2.82 3.48 -0.19
N ILE A 66 1.60 2.93 -0.20
CA ILE A 66 1.33 1.52 0.08
C ILE A 66 0.85 0.87 -1.21
N GLY A 67 1.44 -0.26 -1.57
CA GLY A 67 1.01 -1.06 -2.71
C GLY A 67 -0.06 -2.08 -2.33
N TRP A 68 -0.58 -2.77 -3.34
CA TRP A 68 -1.46 -3.91 -3.16
C TRP A 68 -1.21 -4.96 -4.23
N ARG A 69 -0.95 -6.19 -3.82
CA ARG A 69 -0.83 -7.33 -4.74
C ARG A 69 -1.26 -8.61 -4.06
N TRP A 70 -2.01 -9.43 -4.78
CA TRP A 70 -2.23 -10.83 -4.40
C TRP A 70 -0.95 -11.64 -4.56
N SER A 71 -0.54 -12.34 -3.50
CA SER A 71 0.67 -13.13 -3.46
C SER A 71 0.42 -14.51 -2.83
N LYS A 72 1.48 -15.30 -2.74
CA LYS A 72 1.48 -16.65 -2.18
C LYS A 72 2.61 -16.80 -1.17
N VAL A 73 2.31 -17.30 0.02
CA VAL A 73 3.29 -17.49 1.09
C VAL A 73 3.36 -18.96 1.51
N ARG A 74 4.55 -19.43 1.87
CA ARG A 74 4.74 -20.75 2.49
C ARG A 74 4.42 -20.72 3.99
N ARG A 75 4.76 -19.59 4.62
CA ARG A 75 4.55 -19.31 6.04
C ARG A 75 4.05 -17.89 6.21
N CYS A 76 2.97 -17.71 6.96
CA CYS A 76 2.50 -16.36 7.28
C CYS A 76 3.47 -15.68 8.25
N PRO A 77 3.96 -14.46 8.00
CA PRO A 77 4.86 -13.76 8.93
C PRO A 77 4.16 -13.32 10.22
N VAL A 78 2.82 -13.26 10.23
CA VAL A 78 2.02 -12.86 11.40
C VAL A 78 1.66 -14.07 12.25
N CYS A 79 0.74 -14.93 11.78
CA CYS A 79 0.31 -16.11 12.56
C CYS A 79 1.29 -17.29 12.53
N ARG A 80 2.37 -17.23 11.73
CA ARG A 80 3.39 -18.29 11.58
C ARG A 80 2.89 -19.63 11.05
N GLU A 81 1.62 -19.75 10.70
CA GLU A 81 1.03 -20.95 10.12
C GLU A 81 1.60 -21.27 8.73
N THR A 82 1.58 -22.56 8.39
CA THR A 82 2.05 -23.12 7.12
C THR A 82 1.07 -24.18 6.63
N ASP A 83 0.85 -24.28 5.31
CA ASP A 83 0.04 -25.37 4.72
C ASP A 83 0.85 -26.67 4.49
N GLY A 84 2.13 -26.67 4.90
CA GLY A 84 3.03 -27.80 4.80
C GLY A 84 3.48 -28.10 3.37
N TYR A 85 3.60 -29.38 3.06
CA TYR A 85 4.11 -29.87 1.78
C TYR A 85 3.12 -30.86 1.16
N TYR A 86 3.14 -30.99 -0.16
CA TYR A 86 2.41 -32.08 -0.81
C TYR A 86 3.03 -33.41 -0.43
N ALA A 87 2.21 -34.43 -0.19
CA ALA A 87 2.73 -35.77 0.02
C ALA A 87 3.28 -36.38 -1.28
N HIS A 88 4.29 -37.24 -1.17
CA HIS A 88 4.73 -38.07 -2.29
C HIS A 88 3.60 -39.00 -2.74
N SER A 89 3.20 -38.91 -4.01
CA SER A 89 2.09 -39.70 -4.56
C SER A 89 2.41 -41.19 -4.72
N ARG A 90 3.70 -41.54 -4.77
CA ARG A 90 4.21 -42.91 -4.92
C ARG A 90 5.50 -43.09 -4.12
N THR A 91 5.73 -44.33 -3.67
CA THR A 91 7.00 -44.74 -3.07
C THR A 91 8.09 -44.71 -4.13
N ASN A 92 9.26 -44.17 -3.77
CA ASN A 92 10.46 -44.19 -4.60
C ASN A 92 11.60 -44.87 -3.83
N ASN A 93 11.72 -46.18 -4.03
CA ASN A 93 12.71 -47.02 -3.35
C ASN A 93 14.16 -46.58 -3.60
N ARG A 94 14.45 -45.97 -4.76
CA ARG A 94 15.81 -45.51 -5.09
C ARG A 94 16.28 -44.34 -4.22
N ARG A 95 15.35 -43.53 -3.73
CA ARG A 95 15.64 -42.38 -2.85
C ARG A 95 15.22 -42.62 -1.40
N GLY A 96 14.76 -43.83 -1.06
CA GLY A 96 14.26 -44.17 0.28
C GLY A 96 12.97 -43.44 0.68
N ILE A 97 12.24 -42.86 -0.27
CA ILE A 97 11.05 -42.04 -0.01
C ILE A 97 9.80 -42.91 -0.06
N LYS A 98 8.91 -42.81 0.94
CA LYS A 98 7.64 -43.53 0.98
C LYS A 98 6.47 -42.68 0.50
N LYS A 99 5.46 -43.34 -0.10
CA LYS A 99 4.18 -42.70 -0.41
C LYS A 99 3.57 -42.13 0.88
N GLY A 100 3.09 -40.90 0.82
CA GLY A 100 2.51 -40.21 1.97
C GLY A 100 3.49 -39.32 2.73
N GLU A 101 4.80 -39.53 2.60
CA GLU A 101 5.79 -38.65 3.22
C GLU A 101 5.75 -37.24 2.60
N PRO A 102 6.05 -36.18 3.38
CA PRO A 102 6.06 -34.82 2.86
C PRO A 102 7.16 -34.63 1.81
N ASN A 103 6.80 -34.05 0.67
CA ASN A 103 7.71 -33.72 -0.40
C ASN A 103 8.23 -32.29 -0.23
N TYR A 104 9.43 -32.15 0.34
CA TYR A 104 10.05 -30.86 0.60
C TYR A 104 10.36 -30.04 -0.67
N ASP A 105 10.41 -30.67 -1.84
CA ASP A 105 10.54 -29.99 -3.14
C ASP A 105 9.21 -29.36 -3.61
N LYS A 106 8.08 -29.73 -2.98
CA LYS A 106 6.73 -29.29 -3.35
C LYS A 106 5.99 -28.70 -2.15
N PRO A 107 6.36 -27.48 -1.72
CA PRO A 107 5.64 -26.76 -0.68
C PRO A 107 4.22 -26.42 -1.12
N ARG A 108 3.30 -26.40 -0.15
CA ARG A 108 1.98 -25.82 -0.32
C ARG A 108 2.05 -24.34 -0.01
N TYR A 109 1.30 -23.55 -0.79
CA TYR A 109 1.29 -22.11 -0.66
C TYR A 109 -0.11 -21.65 -0.26
N ARG A 110 -0.16 -20.74 0.71
CA ARG A 110 -1.37 -20.06 1.12
C ARG A 110 -1.54 -18.75 0.35
N ARG A 111 -2.78 -18.32 0.15
CA ARG A 111 -3.08 -16.98 -0.38
C ARG A 111 -2.64 -15.91 0.61
N ALA A 112 -2.06 -14.85 0.09
CA ALA A 112 -1.57 -13.73 0.88
C ALA A 112 -1.79 -12.40 0.16
N VAL A 113 -1.73 -11.33 0.94
CA VAL A 113 -1.72 -9.95 0.47
C VAL A 113 -0.33 -9.39 0.71
N GLU A 114 0.26 -8.76 -0.31
CA GLU A 114 1.51 -8.01 -0.21
C GLU A 114 1.23 -6.52 -0.37
N LEU A 115 1.61 -5.75 0.66
CA LEU A 115 1.38 -4.31 0.79
C LEU A 115 2.59 -3.46 0.36
N ALA A 116 3.77 -4.07 0.24
CA ALA A 116 4.95 -3.41 -0.33
C ALA A 116 5.58 -4.29 -1.42
N PRO A 117 4.91 -4.44 -2.58
CA PRO A 117 5.46 -5.24 -3.67
C PRO A 117 6.76 -4.61 -4.17
N GLY A 118 7.86 -5.34 -4.00
CA GLY A 118 9.17 -4.94 -4.51
C GLY A 118 9.29 -5.13 -6.03
N PHE A 119 10.34 -4.55 -6.62
CA PHE A 119 10.71 -4.82 -8.01
C PHE A 119 11.09 -6.29 -8.23
N VAL A 120 11.74 -6.90 -7.23
CA VAL A 120 12.04 -8.33 -7.18
C VAL A 120 11.12 -8.99 -6.17
N SER A 121 10.45 -10.07 -6.58
CA SER A 121 9.59 -10.87 -5.71
C SER A 121 10.09 -12.31 -5.65
N PHE A 122 10.20 -12.87 -4.44
CA PHE A 122 10.53 -14.28 -4.22
C PHE A 122 9.24 -15.08 -3.98
N GLU A 123 9.11 -16.23 -4.63
CA GLU A 123 7.93 -17.07 -4.43
C GLU A 123 7.88 -17.64 -3.00
N GLY A 124 6.74 -17.49 -2.33
CA GLY A 124 6.53 -18.03 -1.00
C GLY A 124 6.92 -17.12 0.16
N VAL A 125 7.48 -15.95 -0.13
CA VAL A 125 7.90 -14.94 0.85
C VAL A 125 7.30 -13.60 0.44
N VAL A 126 6.82 -12.84 1.42
CA VAL A 126 6.33 -11.46 1.22
C VAL A 126 7.19 -10.51 2.04
N THR A 127 7.50 -9.34 1.48
CA THR A 127 8.33 -8.34 2.17
C THR A 127 7.55 -7.69 3.32
N LEU A 128 6.38 -7.18 2.99
CA LEU A 128 5.40 -6.64 3.94
C LEU A 128 4.03 -7.13 3.51
N GLY A 129 3.51 -8.11 4.22
CA GLY A 129 2.25 -8.77 3.87
C GLY A 129 1.93 -9.89 4.84
N CYS A 130 0.76 -10.49 4.71
CA CYS A 130 0.33 -11.62 5.54
C CYS A 130 -0.67 -12.50 4.79
N CYS A 131 -1.01 -13.67 5.37
CA CYS A 131 -2.06 -14.52 4.79
C CYS A 131 -3.41 -13.80 4.80
N THR A 132 -4.32 -14.22 3.92
CA THR A 132 -5.68 -13.64 3.80
C THR A 132 -6.40 -13.56 5.13
N ASP A 133 -6.38 -14.62 5.93
CA ASP A 133 -7.15 -14.69 7.18
C ASP A 133 -6.64 -13.68 8.23
N CYS A 134 -5.32 -13.50 8.32
CA CYS A 134 -4.73 -12.46 9.17
C CYS A 134 -5.03 -11.07 8.60
N PHE A 135 -4.94 -10.92 7.28
CA PHE A 135 -5.18 -9.65 6.64
C PHE A 135 -6.62 -9.18 6.87
N ASP A 136 -7.62 -10.02 6.63
CA ASP A 136 -9.04 -9.67 6.78
C ASP A 136 -9.37 -9.23 8.22
N ARG A 137 -8.76 -9.91 9.20
CA ARG A 137 -8.90 -9.55 10.62
C ARG A 137 -8.23 -8.22 10.97
N LEU A 138 -7.05 -7.94 10.41
CA LEU A 138 -6.26 -6.73 10.73
C LEU A 138 -6.61 -5.53 9.85
N LYS A 139 -7.23 -5.75 8.71
CA LYS A 139 -7.65 -4.73 7.74
C LYS A 139 -8.36 -3.53 8.36
N PRO A 140 -9.40 -3.68 9.22
CA PRO A 140 -10.09 -2.51 9.79
C PRO A 140 -9.15 -1.63 10.62
N ILE A 141 -8.26 -2.26 11.41
CA ILE A 141 -7.28 -1.55 12.25
C ILE A 141 -6.25 -0.83 11.37
N ILE A 142 -5.81 -1.46 10.28
CA ILE A 142 -4.90 -0.85 9.31
C ILE A 142 -5.55 0.38 8.67
N ILE A 143 -6.80 0.27 8.22
CA ILE A 143 -7.53 1.39 7.60
C ILE A 143 -7.65 2.57 8.56
N GLU A 144 -8.05 2.31 9.81
CA GLU A 144 -8.17 3.33 10.85
C GLU A 144 -6.83 4.06 11.07
N ARG A 145 -5.72 3.32 11.14
CA ARG A 145 -4.39 3.90 11.39
C ARG A 145 -3.82 4.66 10.20
N LEU A 146 -4.21 4.29 8.98
CA LEU A 146 -3.76 4.96 7.77
C LEU A 146 -4.62 6.19 7.42
N ALA A 147 -5.76 6.40 8.09
CA ALA A 147 -6.72 7.46 7.76
C ALA A 147 -6.12 8.87 7.81
N ASP A 148 -5.26 9.14 8.79
CA ASP A 148 -4.65 10.46 8.99
C ASP A 148 -3.30 10.62 8.28
N ILE A 149 -2.77 9.55 7.68
CA ILE A 149 -1.45 9.54 7.06
C ILE A 149 -1.57 10.01 5.62
N LYS A 150 -0.85 11.08 5.30
CA LYS A 150 -0.68 11.55 3.92
C LYS A 150 0.16 10.55 3.15
N CYS A 151 -0.49 9.58 2.51
CA CYS A 151 0.18 8.56 1.69
C CYS A 151 -0.76 8.06 0.58
N GLU A 152 -0.17 7.62 -0.53
CA GLU A 152 -0.94 6.98 -1.59
C GLU A 152 -1.34 5.57 -1.15
N LEU A 153 -2.65 5.35 -1.02
CA LEU A 153 -3.24 4.10 -0.54
C LEU A 153 -3.93 3.33 -1.68
N PRO A 154 -3.85 1.99 -1.69
CA PRO A 154 -4.59 1.18 -2.62
C PRO A 154 -6.08 1.19 -2.27
N THR A 155 -6.95 0.92 -3.24
CA THR A 155 -8.41 1.06 -3.08
C THR A 155 -8.96 0.24 -1.91
N GLN A 156 -8.34 -0.91 -1.65
CA GLN A 156 -8.72 -1.85 -0.61
C GLN A 156 -8.45 -1.33 0.81
N LEU A 157 -7.60 -0.32 0.98
CA LEU A 157 -7.19 0.28 2.26
C LEU A 157 -7.68 1.72 2.44
N VAL A 158 -8.45 2.25 1.49
CA VAL A 158 -9.02 3.59 1.58
C VAL A 158 -10.32 3.51 2.37
N ALA A 159 -10.46 4.35 3.40
CA ALA A 159 -11.71 4.45 4.15
C ALA A 159 -12.82 5.04 3.25
N PRO A 160 -14.07 4.56 3.34
CA PRO A 160 -15.17 5.14 2.58
C PRO A 160 -15.28 6.65 2.84
N GLY A 161 -15.33 7.44 1.76
CA GLY A 161 -15.43 8.90 1.84
C GLY A 161 -14.16 9.64 2.25
N SER A 162 -13.03 8.94 2.46
CA SER A 162 -11.75 9.60 2.76
C SER A 162 -11.08 10.14 1.49
N PHE A 163 -10.23 11.14 1.71
CA PHE A 163 -9.43 11.72 0.64
C PHE A 163 -8.39 10.72 0.13
N ARG A 164 -8.04 10.82 -1.15
CA ARG A 164 -6.90 10.09 -1.72
C ARG A 164 -5.76 11.03 -1.98
N TYR A 165 -4.58 10.58 -1.54
CA TYR A 165 -3.33 11.23 -1.87
C TYR A 165 -2.66 10.49 -3.03
N ILE A 166 -1.94 11.23 -3.86
CA ILE A 166 -1.13 10.67 -4.94
C ILE A 166 0.32 11.11 -4.74
N LYS A 167 1.24 10.16 -4.77
CA LYS A 167 2.66 10.42 -4.70
C LYS A 167 3.16 10.88 -6.07
N CYS A 168 3.60 12.12 -6.15
CA CYS A 168 4.17 12.71 -7.37
C CYS A 168 5.68 12.88 -7.20
N GLY A 169 6.48 12.41 -8.16
CA GLY A 169 7.92 12.65 -8.17
C GLY A 169 8.23 14.13 -8.40
N ASN A 170 9.25 14.65 -7.72
CA ASN A 170 9.72 16.02 -7.92
C ASN A 170 10.44 16.15 -9.27
N LYS A 171 10.20 17.26 -9.97
CA LYS A 171 10.73 17.51 -11.31
C LYS A 171 11.34 18.91 -11.37
N HIS A 172 12.33 19.05 -12.25
CA HIS A 172 12.97 20.32 -12.55
C HIS A 172 13.07 20.50 -14.06
N CYS A 173 12.79 21.71 -14.55
CA CYS A 173 12.92 22.05 -15.97
C CYS A 173 14.18 22.88 -16.20
N GLU A 174 15.18 22.31 -16.87
CA GLU A 174 16.47 22.96 -17.15
C GLU A 174 16.32 24.19 -18.07
N SER A 175 15.27 24.24 -18.90
CA SER A 175 15.07 25.35 -19.83
C SER A 175 14.57 26.65 -19.19
N CYS A 176 13.83 26.59 -18.09
CA CYS A 176 13.20 27.78 -17.48
C CYS A 176 13.34 27.85 -15.95
N GLY A 177 13.99 26.86 -15.34
CA GLY A 177 14.19 26.79 -13.90
C GLY A 177 12.96 26.40 -13.09
N TRP A 178 11.85 25.96 -13.72
CA TRP A 178 10.66 25.54 -12.98
C TRP A 178 10.96 24.33 -12.09
N GLU A 179 10.48 24.40 -10.85
CA GLU A 179 10.53 23.32 -9.86
C GLU A 179 9.11 23.02 -9.40
N GLY A 180 8.73 21.75 -9.46
CA GLY A 180 7.41 21.30 -9.04
C GLY A 180 7.33 19.79 -9.05
N HIS A 181 6.13 19.24 -9.24
CA HIS A 181 5.91 17.79 -9.23
C HIS A 181 5.22 17.29 -10.49
N GLU A 182 5.31 15.98 -10.74
CA GLU A 182 4.77 15.34 -11.95
C GLU A 182 3.28 15.64 -12.18
N GLY A 183 2.48 15.74 -11.11
CA GLY A 183 1.06 16.07 -11.19
C GLY A 183 0.72 17.45 -11.80
N GLU A 184 1.64 18.41 -11.81
CA GLU A 184 1.45 19.75 -12.42
C GLU A 184 1.80 19.78 -13.92
N MET A 185 2.48 18.75 -14.42
CA MET A 185 2.98 18.72 -15.78
C MET A 185 1.87 18.49 -16.81
N SER A 186 2.04 19.10 -17.99
CA SER A 186 1.16 18.83 -19.12
C SER A 186 1.52 17.48 -19.76
N ARG A 187 0.49 16.78 -20.26
CA ARG A 187 0.67 15.45 -20.83
C ARG A 187 1.01 15.50 -22.32
N VAL A 188 1.86 14.60 -22.74
CA VAL A 188 2.36 14.47 -24.12
C VAL A 188 2.05 13.06 -24.59
N PRO A 189 1.62 12.85 -25.85
CA PRO A 189 1.35 11.52 -26.36
C PRO A 189 2.61 10.66 -26.37
N THR A 190 2.46 9.37 -26.06
CA THR A 190 3.53 8.38 -26.18
C THR A 190 3.87 8.11 -27.65
N LEU A 191 5.14 7.85 -27.95
CA LEU A 191 5.58 7.59 -29.33
C LEU A 191 4.99 6.31 -29.94
N MET A 192 4.74 5.28 -29.12
CA MET A 192 4.40 3.92 -29.58
C MET A 192 2.99 3.46 -29.16
N GLY A 193 2.03 4.38 -28.98
CA GLY A 193 0.64 4.00 -28.67
C GLY A 193 -0.26 5.16 -28.26
N ASP A 194 -1.54 4.86 -27.98
CA ASP A 194 -2.59 5.81 -27.56
C ASP A 194 -2.48 6.22 -26.07
N GLY A 195 -1.25 6.32 -25.57
CA GLY A 195 -0.96 6.70 -24.19
C GLY A 195 -0.56 8.17 -24.06
N TYR A 196 -0.63 8.68 -22.84
CA TYR A 196 -0.12 10.00 -22.47
C TYR A 196 0.78 9.89 -21.24
N TYR A 197 1.89 10.63 -21.24
CA TYR A 197 2.80 10.72 -20.10
C TYR A 197 3.03 12.18 -19.70
N ALA A 198 3.40 12.41 -18.44
CA ALA A 198 3.79 13.73 -17.97
C ALA A 198 5.17 14.09 -18.57
N GLY A 199 5.19 15.03 -19.53
CA GLY A 199 6.41 15.30 -20.30
C GLY A 199 6.56 16.73 -20.79
N SER A 200 5.64 17.64 -20.46
CA SER A 200 5.71 19.05 -20.84
C SER A 200 5.68 19.96 -19.61
N CYS A 201 6.61 20.92 -19.57
CA CYS A 201 6.74 21.89 -18.49
C CYS A 201 5.49 22.78 -18.46
N PRO A 202 4.85 22.98 -17.29
CA PRO A 202 3.65 23.81 -17.22
C PRO A 202 3.92 25.27 -17.60
N GLN A 203 5.11 25.79 -17.30
CA GLN A 203 5.50 27.19 -17.47
C GLN A 203 6.01 27.52 -18.87
N CYS A 204 7.07 26.86 -19.36
CA CYS A 204 7.68 27.17 -20.65
C CYS A 204 7.23 26.25 -21.80
N LYS A 205 6.39 25.25 -21.52
CA LYS A 205 5.91 24.22 -22.46
C LYS A 205 7.00 23.38 -23.13
N ALA A 206 8.28 23.50 -22.70
CA ALA A 206 9.34 22.61 -23.15
C ALA A 206 8.94 21.14 -22.94
N GLN A 207 9.30 20.27 -23.89
CA GLN A 207 8.89 18.87 -23.90
C GLN A 207 10.10 17.95 -23.97
N ASN A 208 10.06 16.86 -23.20
CA ASN A 208 11.04 15.79 -23.36
C ASN A 208 10.76 15.02 -24.65
N LYS A 209 11.66 15.18 -25.63
CA LYS A 209 11.60 14.41 -26.88
C LYS A 209 11.98 12.95 -26.62
N PRO A 210 11.31 11.97 -27.25
CA PRO A 210 11.56 10.53 -27.00
C PRO A 210 13.00 10.06 -27.23
N PHE A 211 13.76 10.77 -28.07
CA PHE A 211 15.16 10.46 -28.41
C PHE A 211 16.09 11.66 -28.25
N GLY A 212 15.68 12.66 -27.47
CA GLY A 212 16.49 13.85 -27.19
C GLY A 212 17.02 13.87 -25.77
N ASN A 213 17.89 14.84 -25.48
CA ASN A 213 18.25 15.14 -24.09
C ASN A 213 16.99 15.50 -23.29
N ALA A 214 16.88 14.96 -22.09
CA ALA A 214 15.79 15.29 -21.18
C ALA A 214 15.97 16.74 -20.71
N ILE A 215 15.00 17.60 -21.04
CA ILE A 215 14.95 19.00 -20.58
C ILE A 215 14.31 19.07 -19.19
N ILE A 216 13.38 18.16 -18.92
CA ILE A 216 12.72 17.99 -17.63
C ILE A 216 13.32 16.77 -16.96
N VAL A 217 14.04 17.00 -15.88
CA VAL A 217 14.79 16.00 -15.14
C VAL A 217 14.11 15.68 -13.81
N ASN A 218 14.35 14.48 -13.31
CA ASN A 218 13.91 14.10 -11.96
C ASN A 218 14.78 14.80 -10.93
N ARG A 219 14.15 15.28 -9.86
CA ARG A 219 14.83 15.74 -8.66
C ARG A 219 14.55 14.76 -7.52
N ASP A 220 15.45 14.71 -6.56
CA ASP A 220 15.27 13.88 -5.37
C ASP A 220 14.00 14.26 -4.59
N GLY A 221 13.39 13.23 -4.00
CA GLY A 221 12.18 13.35 -3.20
C GLY A 221 10.88 13.27 -4.00
N TYR A 222 9.78 13.45 -3.26
CA TYR A 222 8.43 13.38 -3.79
C TYR A 222 7.53 14.36 -3.05
N THR A 223 6.44 14.75 -3.71
CA THR A 223 5.38 15.57 -3.12
C THR A 223 4.08 14.77 -3.11
N ILE A 224 3.40 14.81 -1.98
CA ILE A 224 2.12 14.12 -1.80
C ILE A 224 1.00 15.13 -2.05
N VAL A 225 0.23 14.89 -3.10
CA VAL A 225 -0.82 15.81 -3.56
C VAL A 225 -2.18 15.26 -3.19
N HIS A 226 -3.04 16.15 -2.69
CA HIS A 226 -4.44 15.83 -2.42
C HIS A 226 -5.23 15.82 -3.72
N VAL A 227 -5.88 14.71 -4.05
CA VAL A 227 -6.69 14.60 -5.26
C VAL A 227 -8.17 14.45 -4.87
N PRO A 228 -9.03 15.40 -5.28
CA PRO A 228 -10.46 15.27 -5.03
C PRO A 228 -11.00 14.06 -5.79
N LEU A 229 -11.78 13.21 -5.10
CA LEU A 229 -12.50 12.11 -5.75
C LEU A 229 -13.57 12.72 -6.67
N ARG A 230 -13.50 12.42 -7.96
CA ARG A 230 -14.56 12.78 -8.90
C ARG A 230 -15.51 11.60 -9.01
N VAL A 231 -16.76 11.80 -8.57
CA VAL A 231 -17.83 10.81 -8.74
C VAL A 231 -18.66 11.27 -9.93
N GLU A 232 -18.53 10.58 -11.05
CA GLU A 232 -19.35 10.81 -12.24
C GLU A 232 -20.57 9.88 -12.21
N LYS A 233 -21.75 10.48 -12.27
CA LYS A 233 -23.01 9.74 -12.23
C LYS A 233 -23.34 9.26 -13.65
N ASN A 234 -23.33 7.95 -13.85
CA ASN A 234 -23.66 7.34 -15.14
C ASN A 234 -25.03 6.67 -15.10
N LYS A 235 -25.79 6.85 -16.18
CA LYS A 235 -27.06 6.15 -16.37
C LYS A 235 -26.81 4.92 -17.22
N ARG A 236 -27.40 3.78 -16.83
CA ARG A 236 -27.44 2.64 -17.74
C ARG A 236 -28.20 3.01 -19.01
N SER A 237 -27.73 2.51 -20.14
CA SER A 237 -28.37 2.70 -21.45
C SER A 237 -29.79 2.11 -21.51
N ASP A 238 -30.11 1.16 -20.63
CA ASP A 238 -31.42 0.52 -20.51
C ASP A 238 -32.41 1.29 -19.60
N GLY A 239 -31.97 2.36 -18.94
CA GLY A 239 -32.79 3.14 -18.02
C GLY A 239 -33.16 2.45 -16.69
N THR A 240 -32.65 1.23 -16.43
CA THR A 240 -33.05 0.40 -15.29
C THR A 240 -32.29 0.68 -14.00
N GLY A 241 -31.31 1.58 -14.04
CA GLY A 241 -30.54 1.94 -12.86
C GLY A 241 -29.54 3.06 -13.12
N GLU A 242 -29.23 3.76 -12.04
CA GLU A 242 -28.10 4.68 -11.99
C GLU A 242 -26.92 3.93 -11.36
N TRP A 243 -25.73 4.19 -11.87
CA TRP A 243 -24.49 3.69 -11.29
C TRP A 243 -23.49 4.83 -11.27
N TYR A 244 -22.59 4.81 -10.29
CA TYR A 244 -21.63 5.88 -10.09
C TYR A 244 -20.26 5.37 -10.53
N ASP A 245 -19.67 6.01 -11.53
CA ASP A 245 -18.25 5.85 -11.81
C ASP A 245 -17.49 6.75 -10.83
N VAL A 246 -16.63 6.15 -10.03
CA VAL A 246 -15.64 6.93 -9.28
C VAL A 246 -14.44 7.09 -10.21
N ASP A 247 -14.48 8.11 -11.08
CA ASP A 247 -13.37 8.43 -11.99
C ASP A 247 -12.22 9.07 -11.20
N ILE A 248 -11.25 8.24 -10.85
CA ILE A 248 -9.98 8.70 -10.33
C ILE A 248 -9.13 9.09 -11.54
N ARG A 249 -9.32 10.32 -12.05
CA ARG A 249 -8.31 10.93 -12.91
C ARG A 249 -7.09 11.29 -12.08
N SER A 250 -6.32 10.27 -11.72
CA SER A 250 -4.89 10.47 -11.49
C SER A 250 -4.29 10.82 -12.84
N ASN A 251 -3.40 11.81 -12.87
CA ASN A 251 -2.63 12.20 -14.04
C ASN A 251 -1.67 11.09 -14.52
N SER A 252 -1.94 9.79 -14.30
CA SER A 252 -1.14 8.67 -14.81
C SER A 252 -1.88 7.33 -14.98
N ARG A 253 -3.04 7.09 -14.33
CA ARG A 253 -3.82 5.84 -14.50
C ARG A 253 -5.32 6.09 -14.27
N SER A 254 -6.14 5.86 -15.28
CA SER A 254 -7.58 5.66 -15.07
C SER A 254 -7.77 4.28 -14.45
N TYR A 255 -8.19 4.23 -13.19
CA TYR A 255 -8.67 3.00 -12.57
C TYR A 255 -10.19 3.03 -12.59
N THR A 256 -10.80 2.20 -13.44
CA THR A 256 -12.24 1.92 -13.40
C THR A 256 -12.45 0.73 -12.47
N GLU A 257 -13.00 0.95 -11.28
CA GLU A 257 -13.36 -0.13 -10.36
C GLU A 257 -14.88 -0.30 -10.33
N TRP A 258 -15.36 -1.50 -10.71
CA TRP A 258 -16.78 -1.84 -10.73
C TRP A 258 -17.23 -2.18 -9.31
N GLN A 259 -18.02 -1.33 -8.66
CA GLN A 259 -18.75 -1.73 -7.46
C GLN A 259 -20.12 -2.29 -7.86
N TYR A 260 -20.34 -3.57 -7.54
CA TYR A 260 -21.65 -4.22 -7.72
C TYR A 260 -22.59 -3.71 -6.63
N ALA A 261 -23.68 -3.05 -7.03
CA ALA A 261 -24.77 -2.68 -6.13
C ALA A 261 -25.59 -3.95 -5.80
N GLY A 262 -25.20 -4.66 -4.73
CA GLY A 262 -26.08 -5.59 -4.03
C GLY A 262 -27.03 -4.80 -3.11
N ASN A 263 -28.23 -5.35 -2.91
CA ASN A 263 -29.45 -4.64 -2.49
C ASN A 263 -29.47 -3.88 -1.13
N ASP A 264 -28.39 -3.85 -0.35
CA ASP A 264 -28.39 -3.18 0.96
C ASP A 264 -27.07 -2.43 1.18
N VAL A 265 -26.95 -1.19 0.67
CA VAL A 265 -25.89 -0.26 1.10
C VAL A 265 -26.39 1.19 1.07
N ASP A 266 -26.16 1.87 2.19
CA ASP A 266 -26.39 3.30 2.40
C ASP A 266 -25.68 4.16 1.33
N ILE A 267 -26.47 4.98 0.64
CA ILE A 267 -25.98 5.95 -0.34
C ILE A 267 -25.52 7.21 0.41
N VAL A 268 -24.21 7.47 0.41
CA VAL A 268 -23.65 8.72 0.95
C VAL A 268 -23.82 9.85 -0.07
N GLU A 269 -24.90 10.63 0.05
CA GLU A 269 -25.09 11.84 -0.75
C GLU A 269 -24.22 12.98 -0.18
N VAL A 270 -23.04 13.22 -0.77
CA VAL A 270 -22.18 14.37 -0.39
C VAL A 270 -22.63 15.62 -1.15
N LYS A 271 -23.44 16.47 -0.50
CA LYS A 271 -23.74 17.84 -1.00
C LYS A 271 -22.76 18.85 -0.43
N TYR A 272 -22.04 19.55 -1.32
CA TYR A 272 -21.04 20.54 -0.95
C TYR A 272 -21.65 21.95 -0.88
N SER A 273 -21.80 22.50 0.33
CA SER A 273 -22.04 23.94 0.54
C SER A 273 -21.51 24.40 1.91
N GLY A 274 -20.28 24.96 1.94
CA GLY A 274 -19.78 25.69 3.11
C GLY A 274 -19.52 24.84 4.37
N PRO A 275 -19.17 25.47 5.52
CA PRO A 275 -18.47 24.82 6.63
C PRO A 275 -19.26 23.63 7.18
N LEU A 276 -18.57 22.49 7.22
CA LEU A 276 -19.07 21.12 7.31
C LEU A 276 -20.15 20.90 8.39
N ARG A 277 -21.39 20.68 7.94
CA ARG A 277 -22.39 19.87 8.64
C ARG A 277 -22.60 18.58 7.86
N VAL A 278 -22.21 17.46 8.43
CA VAL A 278 -22.62 16.14 7.94
C VAL A 278 -24.04 15.91 8.44
N THR A 279 -24.99 15.69 7.53
CA THR A 279 -26.35 15.26 7.90
C THR A 279 -26.57 13.85 7.35
N TRP A 280 -26.93 12.95 8.26
CA TRP A 280 -27.30 11.58 7.96
C TRP A 280 -28.77 11.58 7.55
N LYS A 281 -29.11 10.85 6.49
CA LYS A 281 -30.49 10.43 6.23
C LYS A 281 -30.46 8.91 6.08
N GLU A 282 -30.99 8.23 7.08
CA GLU A 282 -31.41 6.85 6.91
C GLU A 282 -32.58 6.84 5.94
N GLN A 283 -32.41 6.18 4.79
CA GLN A 283 -33.52 5.77 3.96
C GLN A 283 -33.73 4.29 4.20
N THR A 284 -34.65 3.98 5.09
CA THR A 284 -35.22 2.64 5.21
C THR A 284 -36.07 2.38 3.97
N VAL A 285 -35.78 1.30 3.25
CA VAL A 285 -36.68 0.70 2.25
C VAL A 285 -37.66 -0.21 2.96
#